data_AF-A0A0F7DC88-F1
#
_entry.id   AF-A0A0F7DC88-F1
#
_cell.length_a   1.000
_cell.length_b   1.000
_cell.length_c   1.000
_cell.angle_alpha   90.00
_cell.angle_beta   90.00
_cell.angle_gamma   90.00
#
_symmetry.space_group_name_H-M   'P 1'
#
loop_
_entity.id
_entity.type
_entity.pdbx_description
1 polymer ?
#
loop_
_entity_poly.entity_id
_entity_poly.type
_entity_poly.pdbx_seq_one_letter_code
_entity_poly.pdbx_strand_id
1 'polypeptide(L)'
;MQRVVFAVSPFTEELEILGVDGEIYHIRPGEVVILPKLNAEIFEKHGVGKVVGDYEAEFDWEEYFERFILGDTNLSDQIVEEDPVKEWAKFALKVELSKPNPDPDRVIELKMVLNGKNPLQFYKSVGIKNAPQPAPNPVSNACPTGLSRPIYNTAQVHNSDSFIKEEDEINITDLELMLYTFGLSKKATLKVKRVSGLNELDLSGYSVLDYGFTRVEVHPEFRKLMVYLGYDEKDYRASVLFGHYVCEKHGDVFKPVLDSEVRGYLDEHGNRKTNYVPLAGRRHPLKKQSDVKRYSHLKFEQFVAIAEAVRKKGLKSFREFDGELKEVSQKKSDLALMWFVFTIPDQISRDLVKETPKKAEKIMREAVKSTIKRFLRKYLKKHEKVPWTGEFKFGGVMNVHLNKTASPNEAHCHVHFALWNFVIWNGHYVRFAPYLPENWKDELRYLWKREFFRQIRKQGYGAYYDELHCRLWEETYEFFNFYMRYTWFNEENYGRIIHHLRYNARKALIDINEFFYEGHKFEDLSEEEIEWLGFLLEYSNRTSNVGFMNNWRENFGIPEERAREVIQRAKNKRKDFCPICKSELEFVGYVTLEEIAKRDKVLVLWWFNKTMHVEVWRKDVDYG
;
A
#
# COMPACT_ATOMS: atom_id res chain seq x y z
N MET A 1 -20.48 -56.05 -3.32
CA MET A 1 -20.34 -54.74 -2.66
C MET A 1 -20.59 -53.68 -3.72
N GLN A 2 -21.42 -52.66 -3.48
CA GLN A 2 -21.69 -51.62 -4.49
C GLN A 2 -20.39 -50.85 -4.77
N ARG A 3 -19.97 -50.83 -6.04
CA ARG A 3 -18.83 -50.06 -6.52
C ARG A 3 -19.32 -48.82 -7.25
N VAL A 4 -18.52 -47.77 -7.21
CA VAL A 4 -18.83 -46.48 -7.82
C VAL A 4 -17.63 -45.99 -8.62
N VAL A 5 -17.91 -45.20 -9.64
CA VAL A 5 -16.89 -44.47 -10.39
C VAL A 5 -16.51 -43.23 -9.58
N PHE A 6 -15.23 -43.10 -9.25
CA PHE A 6 -14.68 -42.05 -8.41
C PHE A 6 -13.63 -41.27 -9.19
N ALA A 7 -13.88 -39.98 -9.40
CA ALA A 7 -12.94 -39.07 -10.06
C ALA A 7 -12.00 -38.48 -9.01
N VAL A 8 -10.72 -38.83 -9.07
CA VAL A 8 -9.69 -38.39 -8.13
C VAL A 8 -9.34 -36.95 -8.42
N SER A 9 -9.29 -36.13 -7.37
CA SER A 9 -8.83 -34.75 -7.47
C SER A 9 -7.40 -34.71 -8.04
N PRO A 10 -7.10 -33.86 -9.05
CA PRO A 10 -5.75 -33.73 -9.60
C PRO A 10 -4.74 -33.13 -8.60
N PHE A 11 -5.21 -32.78 -7.40
CA PHE A 11 -4.41 -32.24 -6.30
C PHE A 11 -4.15 -33.26 -5.17
N THR A 12 -4.70 -34.48 -5.28
CA THR A 12 -4.40 -35.56 -4.34
C THR A 12 -2.99 -36.08 -4.59
N GLU A 13 -2.21 -36.30 -3.54
CA GLU A 13 -0.95 -37.05 -3.69
C GLU A 13 -1.24 -38.49 -4.17
N GLU A 14 -0.24 -39.17 -4.73
CA GLU A 14 -0.41 -40.59 -5.07
C GLU A 14 -0.52 -41.40 -3.77
N LEU A 15 -1.58 -42.17 -3.64
CA LEU A 15 -1.91 -42.89 -2.41
C LEU A 15 -2.15 -44.36 -2.73
N GLU A 16 -1.59 -45.24 -1.90
CA GLU A 16 -1.92 -46.66 -1.92
C GLU A 16 -2.77 -46.98 -0.69
N ILE A 17 -3.92 -47.62 -0.90
CA ILE A 17 -4.89 -47.86 0.17
C ILE A 17 -5.40 -49.29 0.10
N LEU A 18 -5.78 -49.86 1.25
CA LEU A 18 -6.54 -51.10 1.31
C LEU A 18 -8.04 -50.78 1.37
N GLY A 19 -8.78 -51.22 0.36
CA GLY A 19 -10.23 -51.08 0.29
C GLY A 19 -10.95 -51.95 1.32
N VAL A 20 -12.20 -51.61 1.61
CA VAL A 20 -13.04 -52.39 2.55
C VAL A 20 -13.45 -53.76 2.00
N ASP A 21 -13.22 -54.00 0.71
CA ASP A 21 -13.30 -55.30 0.06
C ASP A 21 -11.99 -56.11 0.13
N GLY A 22 -10.94 -55.55 0.74
CA GLY A 22 -9.65 -56.22 0.91
C GLY A 22 -8.70 -56.09 -0.28
N GLU A 23 -9.05 -55.33 -1.33
CA GLU A 23 -8.20 -55.04 -2.48
C GLU A 23 -7.32 -53.81 -2.24
N ILE A 24 -6.11 -53.79 -2.81
CA ILE A 24 -5.22 -52.61 -2.76
C ILE A 24 -5.50 -51.72 -3.97
N TYR A 25 -5.75 -50.44 -3.74
CA TYR A 25 -5.99 -49.44 -4.77
C TYR A 25 -4.85 -48.43 -4.78
N HIS A 26 -4.30 -48.18 -5.97
CA HIS A 26 -3.37 -47.09 -6.22
C HIS A 26 -4.15 -45.92 -6.81
N ILE A 27 -4.26 -44.84 -6.07
CA ILE A 27 -5.03 -43.64 -6.43
C ILE A 27 -4.05 -42.59 -6.92
N ARG A 28 -4.15 -42.22 -8.21
CA ARG A 28 -3.33 -41.15 -8.79
C ARG A 28 -4.13 -39.86 -9.02
N PRO A 29 -3.50 -38.69 -8.88
CA PRO A 29 -4.15 -37.42 -9.15
C PRO A 29 -4.73 -37.35 -10.57
N GLY A 30 -6.01 -37.02 -10.67
CA GLY A 30 -6.72 -36.81 -11.95
C GLY A 30 -7.17 -38.09 -12.64
N GLU A 31 -7.00 -39.25 -12.01
CA GLU A 31 -7.48 -40.53 -12.51
C GLU A 31 -8.97 -40.75 -12.20
N VAL A 32 -9.63 -41.58 -12.99
CA VAL A 32 -10.95 -42.11 -12.67
C VAL A 32 -10.76 -43.56 -12.24
N VAL A 33 -11.12 -43.85 -11.00
CA VAL A 33 -10.94 -45.18 -10.39
C VAL A 33 -12.28 -45.73 -9.94
N ILE A 34 -12.44 -47.05 -10.01
CA ILE A 34 -13.63 -47.73 -9.49
C ILE A 34 -13.33 -48.17 -8.06
N LEU A 35 -14.08 -47.65 -7.10
CA LEU A 35 -13.87 -47.92 -5.68
C LEU A 35 -15.13 -48.50 -5.05
N PRO A 36 -15.00 -49.28 -3.96
CA PRO A 36 -16.13 -49.57 -3.09
C PRO A 36 -16.77 -48.25 -2.64
N LYS A 37 -18.09 -48.18 -2.72
CA LYS A 37 -18.85 -46.96 -2.40
C LYS A 37 -18.45 -46.33 -1.07
N LEU A 38 -18.26 -47.17 -0.05
CA LEU A 38 -17.87 -46.72 1.28
C LEU A 38 -16.48 -46.06 1.31
N ASN A 39 -15.49 -46.61 0.59
CA ASN A 39 -14.17 -45.97 0.45
C ASN A 39 -14.29 -44.63 -0.28
N ALA A 40 -15.08 -44.60 -1.36
CA ALA A 40 -15.28 -43.40 -2.18
C ALA A 40 -15.97 -42.27 -1.41
N GLU A 41 -17.01 -42.56 -0.61
CA GLU A 41 -17.70 -41.59 0.24
C GLU A 41 -16.79 -41.00 1.33
N ILE A 42 -15.90 -41.82 1.90
CA ILE A 42 -14.88 -41.35 2.85
C ILE A 42 -13.90 -40.40 2.14
N PHE A 43 -13.41 -40.76 0.97
CA PHE A 43 -12.49 -39.90 0.21
C PHE A 43 -13.14 -38.60 -0.26
N GLU A 44 -14.39 -38.65 -0.67
CA GLU A 44 -15.16 -37.45 -1.01
C GLU A 44 -15.28 -36.50 0.19
N LYS A 45 -15.58 -37.04 1.38
CA LYS A 45 -15.64 -36.26 2.63
C LYS A 45 -14.31 -35.60 2.98
N HIS A 46 -13.18 -36.22 2.62
CA HIS A 46 -11.83 -35.71 2.87
C HIS A 46 -11.24 -34.93 1.69
N GLY A 47 -12.03 -34.65 0.65
CA GLY A 47 -11.61 -33.81 -0.48
C GLY A 47 -10.62 -34.47 -1.45
N VAL A 48 -10.49 -35.80 -1.41
CA VAL A 48 -9.58 -36.59 -2.26
C VAL A 48 -10.11 -36.77 -3.68
N GLY A 49 -11.41 -36.62 -3.90
CA GLY A 49 -12.07 -36.77 -5.19
C GLY A 49 -13.59 -36.70 -5.05
N LYS A 50 -14.33 -37.14 -6.07
CA LYS A 50 -15.79 -37.12 -6.06
C LYS A 50 -16.38 -38.40 -6.65
N VAL A 51 -17.48 -38.88 -6.09
CA VAL A 51 -18.27 -39.96 -6.71
C VAL A 51 -19.02 -39.37 -7.91
N VAL A 52 -18.82 -39.95 -9.08
CA VAL A 52 -19.40 -39.45 -10.34
C VAL A 52 -20.46 -40.37 -10.93
N GLY A 53 -20.57 -41.61 -10.47
CA GLY A 53 -21.65 -42.51 -10.89
C GLY A 53 -21.58 -43.88 -10.20
N ASP A 54 -22.65 -44.66 -10.31
CA ASP A 54 -22.65 -46.07 -9.92
C ASP A 54 -21.94 -46.92 -10.99
N TYR A 55 -21.19 -47.95 -10.58
CA TYR A 55 -20.55 -48.87 -11.51
C TYR A 55 -21.43 -50.11 -11.75
N GLU A 56 -21.88 -50.31 -12.99
CA GLU A 56 -22.60 -51.51 -13.43
C GLU A 56 -21.68 -52.42 -14.25
N ALA A 57 -21.56 -53.69 -13.84
CA ALA A 57 -20.53 -54.63 -14.30
C ALA A 57 -20.71 -55.15 -15.75
N GLU A 58 -21.77 -54.78 -16.46
CA GLU A 58 -22.07 -55.29 -17.81
C GLU A 58 -21.61 -54.36 -18.95
N PHE A 59 -20.95 -53.24 -18.66
CA PHE A 59 -20.37 -52.36 -19.68
C PHE A 59 -18.89 -52.66 -19.88
N ASP A 60 -18.52 -53.15 -21.06
CA ASP A 60 -17.13 -53.50 -21.42
C ASP A 60 -16.32 -52.22 -21.70
N TRP A 61 -15.76 -51.67 -20.63
CA TRP A 61 -14.93 -50.47 -20.67
C TRP A 61 -13.56 -50.71 -21.32
N GLU A 62 -13.05 -51.94 -21.37
CA GLU A 62 -11.77 -52.25 -22.02
C GLU A 62 -11.90 -52.13 -23.54
N GLU A 63 -13.00 -52.64 -24.12
CA GLU A 63 -13.27 -52.48 -25.56
C GLU A 63 -13.45 -50.99 -25.95
N TYR A 64 -14.11 -50.20 -25.09
CA TYR A 64 -14.31 -48.77 -25.31
C TYR A 64 -12.98 -47.98 -25.29
N PHE A 65 -12.10 -48.26 -24.32
CA PHE A 65 -10.82 -47.57 -24.18
C PHE A 65 -9.81 -47.96 -25.27
N GLU A 66 -9.77 -49.23 -25.70
CA GLU A 66 -8.90 -49.64 -26.81
C GLU A 66 -9.29 -48.95 -28.13
N ARG A 67 -10.59 -48.83 -28.41
CA ARG A 67 -11.09 -48.16 -29.64
C ARG A 67 -10.87 -46.64 -29.61
N PHE A 68 -10.91 -46.02 -28.42
CA PHE A 68 -10.58 -44.61 -28.23
C PHE A 68 -9.09 -44.32 -28.45
N ILE A 69 -8.19 -45.18 -27.96
CA ILE A 69 -6.74 -45.03 -28.14
C ILE A 69 -6.31 -45.27 -29.60
N LEU A 70 -7.02 -46.13 -30.33
CA LEU A 70 -6.74 -46.44 -31.74
C LEU A 70 -7.30 -45.39 -32.73
N GLY A 71 -7.98 -44.34 -32.26
CA GLY A 71 -8.35 -43.17 -33.08
C GLY A 71 -9.47 -43.43 -34.08
N ASP A 72 -10.38 -44.37 -33.81
CA ASP A 72 -11.56 -44.59 -34.64
C ASP A 72 -12.54 -43.40 -34.47
N THR A 73 -12.71 -42.60 -35.52
CA THR A 73 -13.38 -41.28 -35.48
C THR A 73 -14.91 -41.35 -35.69
N ASN A 74 -15.50 -42.53 -35.62
CA ASN A 74 -16.94 -42.75 -35.82
C ASN A 74 -17.74 -42.88 -34.50
N LEU A 75 -17.41 -42.05 -33.50
CA LEU A 75 -18.15 -41.91 -32.23
C LEU A 75 -18.73 -40.50 -32.04
N SER A 76 -19.08 -39.80 -33.12
CA SER A 76 -19.66 -38.46 -33.03
C SER A 76 -21.10 -38.41 -32.51
N ASP A 77 -21.78 -39.55 -32.37
CA ASP A 77 -23.26 -39.54 -32.27
C ASP A 77 -23.84 -40.08 -30.97
N GLN A 78 -23.04 -40.48 -29.97
CA GLN A 78 -23.60 -40.88 -28.67
C GLN A 78 -22.83 -40.30 -27.48
N ILE A 79 -23.51 -39.37 -26.81
CA ILE A 79 -23.29 -38.82 -25.46
C ILE A 79 -22.11 -37.86 -25.34
N VAL A 80 -22.41 -36.58 -25.65
CA VAL A 80 -21.66 -35.42 -25.13
C VAL A 80 -21.93 -35.34 -23.62
N GLU A 81 -21.15 -36.06 -22.82
CA GLU A 81 -20.98 -35.71 -21.41
C GLU A 81 -19.76 -34.79 -21.30
N GLU A 82 -20.00 -33.55 -20.84
CA GLU A 82 -18.95 -32.58 -20.58
C GLU A 82 -17.93 -33.16 -19.60
N ASP A 83 -16.64 -33.11 -19.95
CA ASP A 83 -15.49 -33.46 -19.11
C ASP A 83 -15.77 -33.20 -17.61
N PRO A 84 -15.94 -34.26 -16.78
CA PRO A 84 -16.34 -34.15 -15.38
C PRO A 84 -15.39 -33.27 -14.55
N VAL A 85 -14.12 -33.18 -14.96
CA VAL A 85 -13.11 -32.34 -14.33
C VAL A 85 -13.36 -30.85 -14.64
N LYS A 86 -13.82 -30.53 -15.84
CA LYS A 86 -14.24 -29.16 -16.21
C LYS A 86 -15.55 -28.77 -15.53
N GLU A 87 -16.53 -29.67 -15.45
CA GLU A 87 -17.77 -29.46 -14.70
C GLU A 87 -17.50 -29.13 -13.22
N TRP A 88 -16.64 -29.93 -12.57
CA TRP A 88 -16.16 -29.65 -11.21
C TRP A 88 -15.48 -28.29 -11.10
N ALA A 89 -14.57 -27.96 -12.04
CA ALA A 89 -13.86 -26.69 -12.01
C ALA A 89 -14.81 -25.50 -12.22
N LYS A 90 -15.86 -25.63 -13.05
CA LYS A 90 -16.89 -24.59 -13.25
C LYS A 90 -17.62 -24.33 -11.93
N PHE A 91 -18.05 -25.40 -11.25
CA PHE A 91 -18.76 -25.30 -9.98
C PHE A 91 -17.87 -24.72 -8.87
N ALA A 92 -16.66 -25.25 -8.69
CA ALA A 92 -15.71 -24.78 -7.69
C ALA A 92 -15.32 -23.31 -7.92
N LEU A 93 -15.18 -22.88 -9.18
CA LEU A 93 -14.89 -21.49 -9.52
C LEU A 93 -16.03 -20.57 -9.12
N LYS A 94 -17.28 -20.99 -9.35
CA LYS A 94 -18.47 -20.25 -8.93
C LYS A 94 -18.55 -20.10 -7.41
N VAL A 95 -18.21 -21.15 -6.67
CA VAL A 95 -18.17 -21.11 -5.19
C VAL A 95 -17.06 -20.18 -4.71
N GLU A 96 -15.86 -20.27 -5.27
CA GLU A 96 -14.72 -19.44 -4.89
C GLU A 96 -15.01 -17.95 -5.12
N LEU A 97 -15.54 -17.60 -6.30
CA LEU A 97 -15.91 -16.22 -6.65
C LEU A 97 -17.07 -15.67 -5.82
N SER A 98 -17.86 -16.53 -5.17
CA SER A 98 -18.94 -16.12 -4.26
C SER A 98 -18.47 -15.75 -2.85
N LYS A 99 -17.21 -16.05 -2.50
CA LYS A 99 -16.64 -15.69 -1.20
C LYS A 99 -16.49 -14.16 -1.07
N PRO A 100 -16.60 -13.60 0.15
CA PRO A 100 -16.33 -12.17 0.40
C PRO A 100 -14.91 -11.73 0.03
N ASN A 101 -13.96 -12.67 0.02
CA ASN A 101 -12.58 -12.46 -0.38
C ASN A 101 -12.06 -13.75 -1.06
N PRO A 102 -12.34 -13.94 -2.37
CA PRO A 102 -11.93 -15.12 -3.12
C PRO A 102 -10.40 -15.26 -3.12
N ASP A 103 -9.91 -16.50 -3.00
CA ASP A 103 -8.49 -16.79 -3.13
C ASP A 103 -8.05 -16.64 -4.60
N PRO A 104 -7.17 -15.67 -4.93
CA PRO A 104 -6.73 -15.43 -6.30
C PRO A 104 -6.03 -16.63 -6.92
N ASP A 105 -5.26 -17.38 -6.13
CA ASP A 105 -4.47 -18.52 -6.62
C ASP A 105 -5.43 -19.68 -6.94
N ARG A 106 -6.41 -19.92 -6.07
CA ARG A 106 -7.47 -20.90 -6.32
C ARG A 106 -8.31 -20.60 -7.55
N VAL A 107 -8.64 -19.32 -7.78
CA VAL A 107 -9.39 -18.88 -8.98
C VAL A 107 -8.58 -19.13 -10.26
N ILE A 108 -7.26 -18.89 -10.23
CA ILE A 108 -6.36 -19.14 -11.36
C ILE A 108 -6.28 -20.63 -11.68
N GLU A 109 -6.08 -21.46 -10.66
CA GLU A 109 -6.04 -22.93 -10.80
C GLU A 109 -7.30 -23.48 -11.47
N LEU A 110 -8.47 -23.06 -10.99
CA LEU A 110 -9.75 -23.54 -11.52
C LEU A 110 -9.98 -23.10 -12.97
N LYS A 111 -9.57 -21.88 -13.34
CA LYS A 111 -9.61 -21.40 -14.73
C LYS A 111 -8.62 -22.15 -15.63
N MET A 112 -7.48 -22.59 -15.11
CA MET A 112 -6.54 -23.43 -15.87
C MET A 112 -7.15 -24.81 -16.17
N VAL A 113 -7.78 -25.44 -15.17
CA VAL A 113 -8.47 -26.72 -15.34
C VAL A 113 -9.61 -26.62 -16.35
N LEU A 114 -10.41 -25.55 -16.32
CA LEU A 114 -11.45 -25.27 -17.32
C LEU A 114 -10.92 -25.21 -18.76
N ASN A 115 -9.71 -24.70 -18.92
CA ASN A 115 -9.04 -24.59 -20.20
C ASN A 115 -8.23 -25.86 -20.58
N GLY A 116 -8.40 -26.97 -19.84
CA GLY A 116 -7.69 -28.23 -20.08
C GLY A 116 -6.19 -28.17 -19.76
N LYS A 117 -5.75 -27.23 -18.92
CA LYS A 117 -4.35 -27.07 -18.52
C LYS A 117 -4.12 -27.64 -17.12
N ASN A 118 -2.99 -28.32 -16.92
CA ASN A 118 -2.61 -28.88 -15.62
C ASN A 118 -1.91 -27.82 -14.73
N PRO A 119 -2.49 -27.41 -13.58
CA PRO A 119 -1.88 -26.45 -12.67
C PRO A 119 -0.53 -26.91 -12.09
N LEU A 120 -0.32 -28.21 -11.87
CA LEU A 120 0.95 -28.75 -11.36
C LEU A 120 2.12 -28.55 -12.34
N GLN A 121 1.87 -28.52 -13.66
CA GLN A 121 2.91 -28.21 -14.64
C GLN A 121 3.36 -26.74 -14.57
N PHE A 122 2.43 -25.83 -14.21
CA PHE A 122 2.73 -24.43 -13.99
C PHE A 122 3.63 -24.24 -12.77
N TYR A 123 3.29 -24.82 -11.62
CA TYR A 123 4.13 -24.73 -10.41
C TYR A 123 5.45 -25.52 -10.50
N LYS A 124 5.49 -26.68 -11.19
CA LYS A 124 6.76 -27.42 -11.43
C LYS A 124 7.71 -26.69 -12.38
N SER A 125 7.20 -25.92 -13.34
CA SER A 125 8.04 -25.13 -14.25
C SER A 125 8.73 -23.94 -13.57
N VAL A 126 8.24 -23.52 -12.40
CA VAL A 126 8.84 -22.48 -11.54
C VAL A 126 9.94 -23.08 -10.63
N GLY A 127 9.91 -24.39 -10.38
CA GLY A 127 10.80 -25.06 -9.41
C GLY A 127 12.06 -25.72 -9.94
N ILE A 128 12.17 -26.08 -11.23
CA ILE A 128 13.34 -26.87 -11.71
C ILE A 128 13.71 -26.48 -13.14
N LYS A 129 14.38 -25.34 -13.35
CA LYS A 129 15.22 -25.15 -14.55
C LYS A 129 16.58 -24.47 -14.33
N ASN A 130 16.98 -24.10 -13.11
CA ASN A 130 18.33 -23.61 -12.84
C ASN A 130 18.77 -23.93 -11.39
N ALA A 131 18.90 -25.21 -11.03
CA ALA A 131 19.80 -25.56 -9.93
C ALA A 131 21.24 -25.49 -10.49
N PRO A 132 22.09 -24.55 -10.04
CA PRO A 132 23.48 -24.52 -10.47
C PRO A 132 24.18 -25.77 -9.92
N GLN A 133 24.89 -26.51 -10.77
CA GLN A 133 25.85 -27.50 -10.27
C GLN A 133 26.93 -26.80 -9.43
N PRO A 134 27.42 -27.40 -8.33
CA PRO A 134 28.39 -26.75 -7.47
C PRO A 134 29.75 -26.71 -8.18
N ALA A 135 30.21 -25.52 -8.53
CA ALA A 135 31.61 -25.29 -8.83
C ALA A 135 32.43 -25.26 -7.52
N PRO A 136 33.66 -25.78 -7.51
CA PRO A 136 34.47 -25.87 -6.30
C PRO A 136 34.86 -24.47 -5.79
N ASN A 137 34.78 -24.28 -4.48
CA ASN A 137 35.04 -23.03 -3.76
C ASN A 137 36.33 -22.32 -4.20
N PRO A 138 36.25 -20.99 -4.39
CA PRO A 138 37.22 -20.08 -3.82
C PRO A 138 36.55 -19.09 -2.87
N VAL A 139 37.28 -18.79 -1.81
CA VAL A 139 36.91 -17.99 -0.65
C VAL A 139 36.50 -16.56 -1.03
N SER A 140 35.48 -16.05 -0.33
CA SER A 140 35.03 -14.65 -0.16
C SER A 140 33.91 -14.07 -1.06
N ASN A 141 32.83 -13.63 -0.39
CA ASN A 141 31.87 -12.57 -0.73
C ASN A 141 31.01 -12.67 -2.01
N ALA A 142 29.86 -13.35 -1.93
CA ALA A 142 28.62 -12.99 -2.65
C ALA A 142 27.38 -13.64 -2.01
N CYS A 143 26.27 -12.90 -1.95
CA CYS A 143 24.96 -13.34 -1.42
C CYS A 143 24.22 -14.22 -2.45
N PRO A 144 23.47 -15.29 -2.07
CA PRO A 144 23.06 -16.35 -3.00
C PRO A 144 21.84 -16.04 -3.89
N THR A 145 21.14 -14.93 -3.70
CA THR A 145 19.82 -14.66 -4.33
C THR A 145 19.84 -13.63 -5.47
N GLY A 146 20.99 -13.04 -5.82
CA GLY A 146 21.05 -12.04 -6.89
C GLY A 146 20.41 -10.67 -6.55
N LEU A 147 19.87 -10.51 -5.33
CA LEU A 147 19.53 -9.21 -4.76
C LEU A 147 20.85 -8.49 -4.43
N SER A 148 21.30 -7.68 -5.38
CA SER A 148 22.52 -6.89 -5.20
C SER A 148 22.32 -5.90 -4.07
N ARG A 149 23.05 -6.12 -2.95
CA ARG A 149 23.29 -5.07 -1.95
C ARG A 149 23.65 -3.78 -2.70
N PRO A 150 22.97 -2.64 -2.46
CA PRO A 150 23.45 -1.37 -2.97
C PRO A 150 24.86 -1.14 -2.41
N ILE A 151 25.87 -1.18 -3.28
CA ILE A 151 27.24 -0.87 -2.91
C ILE A 151 27.26 0.57 -2.41
N TYR A 152 27.57 0.73 -1.12
CA TYR A 152 27.67 2.03 -0.48
C TYR A 152 28.97 2.72 -0.91
N ASN A 153 28.84 3.93 -1.44
CA ASN A 153 29.87 4.94 -1.29
C ASN A 153 29.41 5.84 -0.14
N THR A 154 29.89 5.57 1.07
CA THR A 154 29.71 6.41 2.26
C THR A 154 30.54 7.67 2.12
N ALA A 155 30.07 8.61 1.30
CA ALA A 155 30.64 9.95 1.24
C ALA A 155 29.52 10.97 1.45
N GLN A 156 29.05 11.06 2.70
CA GLN A 156 28.41 12.27 3.21
C GLN A 156 28.93 12.55 4.63
N VAL A 157 29.90 13.46 4.65
CA VAL A 157 30.29 14.40 5.71
C VAL A 157 30.45 13.80 7.11
N HIS A 158 31.72 13.58 7.48
CA HIS A 158 32.18 13.52 8.85
C HIS A 158 31.67 14.73 9.64
N ASN A 159 30.71 14.51 10.53
CA ASN A 159 30.60 15.29 11.76
C ASN A 159 31.19 14.42 12.87
N SER A 160 32.53 14.35 12.90
CA SER A 160 33.24 14.09 14.13
C SER A 160 33.16 15.36 14.97
N ASP A 161 32.55 15.29 16.15
CA ASP A 161 33.09 15.86 17.39
C ASP A 161 32.21 15.41 18.57
N SER A 162 32.91 14.78 19.52
CA SER A 162 32.72 14.60 20.98
C SER A 162 31.40 14.95 21.69
N PHE A 163 31.23 14.29 22.86
CA PHE A 163 30.23 14.45 23.94
C PHE A 163 28.99 13.54 23.75
N ILE A 164 28.62 12.64 24.68
CA ILE A 164 28.71 12.65 26.14
C ILE A 164 28.90 11.20 26.68
N LYS A 165 29.87 11.01 27.56
CA LYS A 165 29.75 10.08 28.70
C LYS A 165 29.51 10.98 29.92
N GLU A 166 28.38 10.83 30.58
CA GLU A 166 28.18 11.14 31.99
C GLU A 166 26.88 10.44 32.46
N GLU A 167 26.88 10.14 33.75
CA GLU A 167 26.21 9.04 34.42
C GLU A 167 24.76 9.38 34.85
N ASP A 168 23.96 8.33 35.08
CA ASP A 168 22.69 8.31 35.84
C ASP A 168 21.53 9.25 35.43
N GLU A 169 21.27 9.43 34.13
CA GLU A 169 19.93 9.83 33.68
C GLU A 169 19.10 8.60 33.30
N ILE A 170 17.96 8.44 33.97
CA ILE A 170 16.89 7.51 33.60
C ILE A 170 16.78 7.45 32.07
N ASN A 171 16.65 6.25 31.50
CA ASN A 171 16.50 6.07 30.07
C ASN A 171 15.10 6.59 29.63
N ILE A 172 14.92 7.92 29.62
CA ILE A 172 13.68 8.71 29.40
C ILE A 172 13.28 8.66 27.92
N THR A 173 13.12 7.47 27.37
CA THR A 173 12.59 7.29 26.01
C THR A 173 11.31 6.47 25.96
N ASP A 174 10.92 5.83 27.07
CA ASP A 174 9.67 5.09 27.20
C ASP A 174 8.58 6.01 27.76
N LEU A 175 7.67 6.43 26.87
CA LEU A 175 6.48 7.22 27.15
C LEU A 175 5.63 6.55 28.21
N GLU A 176 5.37 5.26 28.06
CA GLU A 176 4.48 4.58 29.00
C GLU A 176 5.08 4.63 30.39
N LEU A 177 6.39 4.31 30.51
CA LEU A 177 7.11 4.43 31.78
C LEU A 177 7.07 5.86 32.33
N MET A 178 7.24 6.88 31.50
CA MET A 178 7.18 8.28 31.92
C MET A 178 5.79 8.67 32.42
N LEU A 179 4.73 8.33 31.68
CA LEU A 179 3.36 8.63 32.11
C LEU A 179 3.05 7.92 33.44
N TYR A 180 3.44 6.66 33.59
CA TYR A 180 3.31 5.94 34.87
C TYR A 180 4.09 6.59 36.00
N THR A 181 5.32 7.05 35.74
CA THR A 181 6.17 7.73 36.73
C THR A 181 5.51 9.01 37.26
N PHE A 182 4.75 9.71 36.42
CA PHE A 182 3.98 10.90 36.81
C PHE A 182 2.56 10.59 37.33
N GLY A 183 2.28 9.31 37.63
CA GLY A 183 1.03 8.86 38.23
C GLY A 183 -0.15 8.77 37.25
N LEU A 184 0.11 8.83 35.93
CA LEU A 184 -0.90 8.57 34.91
C LEU A 184 -0.99 7.07 34.64
N SER A 185 -2.21 6.53 34.61
CA SER A 185 -2.45 5.17 34.13
C SER A 185 -3.31 5.15 32.87
N LYS A 186 -2.98 4.20 31.98
CA LYS A 186 -3.72 3.95 30.75
C LYS A 186 -5.06 3.31 31.09
N LYS A 187 -6.15 4.06 30.91
CA LYS A 187 -7.52 3.63 31.23
C LYS A 187 -8.17 2.85 30.11
N ALA A 188 -7.84 3.19 28.85
CA ALA A 188 -8.39 2.53 27.69
C ALA A 188 -7.52 2.75 26.45
N THR A 189 -7.59 1.81 25.51
CA THR A 189 -7.10 1.96 24.14
C THR A 189 -8.25 1.71 23.18
N LEU A 190 -8.55 2.68 22.32
CA LEU A 190 -9.62 2.62 21.33
C LEU A 190 -9.02 2.66 19.92
N LYS A 191 -9.56 1.86 19.01
CA LYS A 191 -9.25 1.91 17.58
C LYS A 191 -10.46 2.43 16.82
N VAL A 192 -10.35 3.62 16.21
CA VAL A 192 -11.48 4.31 15.59
C VAL A 192 -11.27 4.48 14.09
N LYS A 193 -12.19 3.94 13.27
CA LYS A 193 -12.14 4.03 11.80
C LYS A 193 -12.52 5.42 11.26
N ARG A 194 -13.22 6.24 12.04
CA ARG A 194 -13.64 7.61 11.69
C ARG A 194 -13.48 8.55 12.89
N VAL A 195 -12.84 9.69 12.67
CA VAL A 195 -12.61 10.73 13.69
C VAL A 195 -13.86 11.54 13.99
N SER A 196 -14.92 11.43 13.16
CA SER A 196 -16.12 12.26 13.28
C SER A 196 -16.72 12.20 14.70
N GLY A 197 -16.69 11.03 15.35
CA GLY A 197 -17.16 10.88 16.73
C GLY A 197 -16.24 11.51 17.79
N LEU A 198 -14.92 11.55 17.58
CA LEU A 198 -14.00 12.13 18.58
C LEU A 198 -14.16 13.66 18.70
N ASN A 199 -14.50 14.32 17.59
CA ASN A 199 -14.78 15.76 17.53
C ASN A 199 -16.11 16.14 18.21
N GLU A 200 -16.96 15.16 18.53
CA GLU A 200 -18.25 15.34 19.19
C GLU A 200 -18.18 15.08 20.70
N LEU A 201 -17.07 14.50 21.18
CA LEU A 201 -16.88 14.26 22.61
C LEU A 201 -16.46 15.54 23.33
N ASP A 202 -16.93 15.67 24.58
CA ASP A 202 -16.37 16.65 25.50
C ASP A 202 -14.98 16.20 25.96
N LEU A 203 -13.97 16.86 25.43
CA LEU A 203 -12.56 16.63 25.76
C LEU A 203 -12.02 17.68 26.75
N SER A 204 -12.91 18.39 27.45
CA SER A 204 -12.51 19.41 28.42
C SER A 204 -11.53 18.87 29.47
N GLY A 205 -10.42 19.59 29.63
CA GLY A 205 -9.35 19.24 30.55
C GLY A 205 -8.38 18.15 30.06
N TYR A 206 -8.58 17.58 28.86
CA TYR A 206 -7.56 16.74 28.24
C TYR A 206 -6.57 17.58 27.44
N SER A 207 -5.29 17.24 27.56
CA SER A 207 -4.29 17.62 26.56
C SER A 207 -4.14 16.51 25.52
N VAL A 208 -3.90 16.89 24.27
CA VAL A 208 -3.77 15.95 23.16
C VAL A 208 -2.30 15.79 22.79
N LEU A 209 -1.78 14.56 22.85
CA LEU A 209 -0.45 14.20 22.37
C LEU A 209 -0.58 13.45 21.03
N ASP A 210 -0.20 14.09 19.92
CA ASP A 210 -0.35 13.55 18.56
C ASP A 210 0.98 13.15 17.95
N TYR A 211 1.16 11.85 17.76
CA TYR A 211 2.34 11.28 17.12
C TYR A 211 2.23 11.15 15.61
N GLY A 212 1.12 11.57 15.00
CA GLY A 212 0.96 11.48 13.55
C GLY A 212 0.82 10.04 13.09
N PHE A 213 1.80 9.50 12.36
CA PHE A 213 1.71 8.16 11.75
C PHE A 213 2.55 7.09 12.43
N THR A 214 3.30 7.44 13.48
CA THR A 214 4.10 6.46 14.22
C THR A 214 4.35 6.90 15.65
N ARG A 215 4.46 5.96 16.58
CA ARG A 215 4.86 6.24 17.97
C ARG A 215 6.27 6.84 18.07
N VAL A 216 6.54 7.49 19.20
CA VAL A 216 7.89 8.00 19.49
C VAL A 216 8.86 6.86 19.74
N GLU A 217 8.44 5.79 20.43
CA GLU A 217 9.30 4.64 20.64
C GLU A 217 9.29 3.68 19.47
N VAL A 218 10.49 3.20 19.16
CA VAL A 218 10.70 2.03 18.34
C VAL A 218 10.31 0.78 19.12
N HIS A 219 9.45 -0.05 18.51
CA HIS A 219 9.00 -1.32 19.09
C HIS A 219 10.18 -2.27 19.38
N PRO A 220 10.21 -3.03 20.49
CA PRO A 220 11.31 -3.94 20.80
C PRO A 220 11.64 -4.94 19.68
N GLU A 221 10.62 -5.53 19.05
CA GLU A 221 10.80 -6.45 17.91
C GLU A 221 11.40 -5.74 16.68
N PHE A 222 11.06 -4.47 16.46
CA PHE A 222 11.71 -3.67 15.42
C PHE A 222 13.18 -3.45 15.75
N ARG A 223 13.55 -3.24 17.03
CA ARG A 223 14.96 -3.12 17.44
C ARG A 223 15.73 -4.40 17.13
N LYS A 224 15.15 -5.57 17.42
CA LYS A 224 15.75 -6.87 17.06
C LYS A 224 16.02 -6.97 15.57
N LEU A 225 15.04 -6.61 14.73
CA LEU A 225 15.21 -6.54 13.27
C LEU A 225 16.37 -5.61 12.87
N MET A 226 16.44 -4.41 13.44
CA MET A 226 17.52 -3.46 13.15
C MET A 226 18.90 -3.99 13.54
N VAL A 227 19.01 -4.61 14.71
CA VAL A 227 20.26 -5.23 15.19
C VAL A 227 20.67 -6.39 14.28
N TYR A 228 19.72 -7.26 13.91
CA TYR A 228 19.97 -8.37 12.99
C TYR A 228 20.50 -7.89 11.63
N LEU A 229 19.96 -6.77 11.13
CA LEU A 229 20.40 -6.16 9.88
C LEU A 229 21.70 -5.34 10.00
N GLY A 230 22.32 -5.31 11.19
CA GLY A 230 23.61 -4.67 11.42
C GLY A 230 23.56 -3.16 11.65
N TYR A 231 22.41 -2.62 12.06
CA TYR A 231 22.28 -1.21 12.43
C TYR A 231 22.60 -0.97 13.91
N ASP A 232 23.26 0.15 14.20
CA ASP A 232 23.59 0.56 15.56
C ASP A 232 22.37 1.20 16.24
N GLU A 233 22.32 1.19 17.58
CA GLU A 233 21.24 1.84 18.34
C GLU A 233 21.05 3.32 17.97
N LYS A 234 22.16 4.03 17.71
CA LYS A 234 22.16 5.43 17.26
C LYS A 234 21.37 5.65 15.96
N ASP A 235 21.17 4.61 15.15
CA ASP A 235 20.43 4.71 13.89
C ASP A 235 18.91 4.75 14.10
N TYR A 236 18.40 4.22 15.21
CA TYR A 236 16.96 4.10 15.47
C TYR A 236 16.50 4.59 16.84
N ARG A 237 17.39 5.07 17.71
CA ARG A 237 17.02 5.77 18.96
C ARG A 237 16.61 7.22 18.67
N ALA A 238 15.69 7.76 19.47
CA ALA A 238 15.37 9.19 19.47
C ALA A 238 15.34 9.82 20.85
N SER A 239 15.82 11.06 20.93
CA SER A 239 15.51 12.03 21.99
C SER A 239 14.67 13.15 21.38
N VAL A 240 13.46 13.37 21.91
CA VAL A 240 12.43 14.15 21.22
C VAL A 240 11.89 15.28 22.10
N LEU A 241 11.75 16.47 21.50
CA LEU A 241 10.97 17.57 22.05
C LEU A 241 9.59 17.62 21.40
N PHE A 242 8.65 18.28 22.06
CA PHE A 242 7.31 18.48 21.54
C PHE A 242 7.05 19.94 21.24
N GLY A 243 6.47 20.22 20.07
CA GLY A 243 5.85 21.50 19.80
C GLY A 243 4.51 21.55 20.52
N HIS A 244 4.31 22.60 21.31
CA HIS A 244 3.05 22.93 21.95
C HIS A 244 2.25 23.88 21.04
N TYR A 245 1.02 23.46 20.78
CA TYR A 245 0.05 24.18 20.00
C TYR A 245 -1.27 24.31 20.75
N VAL A 246 -2.09 25.29 20.36
CA VAL A 246 -3.46 25.46 20.85
C VAL A 246 -4.44 25.30 19.71
N CYS A 247 -5.47 24.51 19.96
CA CYS A 247 -6.66 24.39 19.14
C CYS A 247 -7.81 25.11 19.83
N GLU A 248 -8.47 26.05 19.15
CA GLU A 248 -9.63 26.78 19.69
C GLU A 248 -10.71 25.85 20.29
N LYS A 249 -10.88 24.66 19.70
CA LYS A 249 -11.90 23.69 20.14
C LYS A 249 -11.39 22.65 21.15
N HIS A 250 -10.14 22.21 21.03
CA HIS A 250 -9.62 21.04 21.77
C HIS A 250 -8.49 21.38 22.76
N GLY A 251 -8.17 22.67 22.94
CA GLY A 251 -7.13 23.12 23.85
C GLY A 251 -5.73 22.71 23.41
N ASP A 252 -4.92 22.25 24.36
CA ASP A 252 -3.50 21.97 24.15
C ASP A 252 -3.28 20.73 23.26
N VAL A 253 -2.46 20.90 22.23
CA VAL A 253 -2.03 19.85 21.29
C VAL A 253 -0.50 19.82 21.23
N PHE A 254 0.09 18.67 21.51
CA PHE A 254 1.53 18.43 21.50
C PHE A 254 1.92 17.51 20.35
N LYS A 255 3.00 17.84 19.63
CA LYS A 255 3.47 17.05 18.47
C LYS A 255 5.00 16.90 18.47
N PRO A 256 5.56 15.71 18.13
CA PRO A 256 7.01 15.50 18.04
C PRO A 256 7.73 16.50 17.10
N VAL A 257 8.90 16.98 17.54
CA VAL A 257 9.81 17.90 16.81
C VAL A 257 11.21 17.28 16.77
N LEU A 258 11.81 17.18 15.57
CA LEU A 258 12.88 16.21 15.38
C LEU A 258 14.17 16.66 14.74
N ASP A 259 14.28 17.74 13.96
CA ASP A 259 15.55 17.88 13.21
C ASP A 259 15.92 19.20 12.52
N SER A 260 15.61 20.37 13.09
CA SER A 260 16.17 21.68 12.65
C SER A 260 15.51 22.88 13.29
N GLU A 261 14.33 22.69 13.87
CA GLU A 261 13.45 23.78 14.30
C GLU A 261 13.87 24.40 15.65
N VAL A 262 14.88 23.81 16.30
CA VAL A 262 15.29 24.12 17.68
C VAL A 262 16.67 24.80 17.72
N ARG A 263 17.01 25.60 16.69
CA ARG A 263 18.10 26.58 16.84
C ARG A 263 17.62 27.68 17.80
N GLY A 264 17.68 27.42 19.09
CA GLY A 264 17.30 28.36 20.16
C GLY A 264 16.08 27.94 20.98
N TYR A 265 16.03 26.71 21.50
CA TYR A 265 15.19 26.46 22.69
C TYR A 265 15.70 27.38 23.79
N LEU A 266 14.91 28.40 24.12
CA LEU A 266 15.15 29.26 25.25
C LEU A 266 14.31 28.73 26.41
N ASP A 267 14.88 28.67 27.61
CA ASP A 267 14.09 28.42 28.82
C ASP A 267 13.16 29.61 29.13
N GLU A 268 12.36 29.48 30.18
CA GLU A 268 11.47 30.52 30.71
C GLU A 268 12.20 31.83 31.09
N HIS A 269 13.54 31.82 31.15
CA HIS A 269 14.39 32.96 31.43
C HIS A 269 15.13 33.48 30.20
N GLY A 270 14.85 32.95 29.01
CA GLY A 270 15.47 33.39 27.76
C GLY A 270 16.88 32.82 27.52
N ASN A 271 17.34 31.86 28.33
CA ASN A 271 18.65 31.23 28.14
C ASN A 271 18.54 30.08 27.14
N ARG A 272 19.49 29.97 26.22
CA ARG A 272 19.59 28.77 25.36
C ARG A 272 19.83 27.54 26.23
N LYS A 273 18.87 26.60 26.29
CA LYS A 273 19.18 25.25 26.75
C LYS A 273 20.00 24.56 25.66
N THR A 274 21.32 24.61 25.79
CA THR A 274 22.29 23.98 24.88
C THR A 274 22.26 22.45 24.90
N ASN A 275 21.53 21.86 25.85
CA ASN A 275 21.64 20.43 26.16
C ASN A 275 20.58 19.55 25.48
N TYR A 276 19.57 20.15 24.83
CA TYR A 276 18.54 19.39 24.12
C TYR A 276 18.73 19.52 22.61
N VAL A 277 19.59 18.66 22.05
CA VAL A 277 19.61 18.41 20.61
C VAL A 277 18.61 17.28 20.36
N PRO A 278 17.44 17.53 19.75
CA PRO A 278 16.59 16.43 19.31
C PRO A 278 17.39 15.61 18.31
N LEU A 279 17.69 14.37 18.68
CA LEU A 279 18.44 13.43 17.87
C LEU A 279 17.52 12.27 17.60
N ALA A 280 17.00 12.17 16.39
CA ALA A 280 16.46 10.90 15.90
C ALA A 280 17.43 10.31 14.90
N GLY A 281 17.80 9.06 15.13
CA GLY A 281 18.65 8.33 14.22
C GLY A 281 18.11 8.32 12.78
N ARG A 282 19.01 8.17 11.80
CA ARG A 282 18.67 8.21 10.37
C ARG A 282 17.57 7.21 9.97
N ARG A 283 17.48 6.09 10.69
CA ARG A 283 16.54 4.98 10.51
C ARG A 283 15.44 4.96 11.57
N HIS A 284 15.21 6.06 12.27
CA HIS A 284 14.06 6.18 13.15
C HIS A 284 12.77 6.53 12.37
N PRO A 285 11.63 5.86 12.64
CA PRO A 285 10.32 6.19 12.07
C PRO A 285 9.95 7.68 12.14
N LEU A 286 10.12 8.29 13.31
CA LEU A 286 9.95 9.71 13.56
C LEU A 286 10.77 10.62 12.61
N LYS A 287 12.06 10.34 12.40
CA LYS A 287 12.89 11.12 11.46
C LYS A 287 12.25 11.14 10.06
N LYS A 288 11.80 9.97 9.60
CA LYS A 288 11.13 9.83 8.30
C LYS A 288 9.78 10.53 8.26
N GLN A 289 9.02 10.51 9.35
CA GLN A 289 7.79 11.28 9.46
C GLN A 289 8.03 12.79 9.35
N SER A 290 9.10 13.31 9.96
CA SER A 290 9.48 14.72 9.86
C SER A 290 9.81 15.13 8.42
N ASP A 291 10.61 14.32 7.71
CA ASP A 291 10.92 14.54 6.29
C ASP A 291 9.64 14.61 5.44
N VAL A 292 8.69 13.69 5.71
CA VAL A 292 7.38 13.61 5.04
C VAL A 292 6.52 14.84 5.34
N LYS A 293 6.50 15.31 6.60
CA LYS A 293 5.77 16.52 7.01
C LYS A 293 6.28 17.74 6.26
N ARG A 294 7.59 17.96 6.24
CA ARG A 294 8.23 19.08 5.53
C ARG A 294 7.93 19.05 4.03
N TYR A 295 8.08 17.89 3.40
CA TYR A 295 7.82 17.76 1.97
C TYR A 295 6.35 18.00 1.62
N SER A 296 5.43 17.47 2.44
CA SER A 296 3.98 17.63 2.23
C SER A 296 3.54 19.09 2.36
N HIS A 297 4.11 19.85 3.30
CA HIS A 297 3.87 21.29 3.40
C HIS A 297 4.36 22.05 2.17
N LEU A 298 5.56 21.73 1.68
CA LEU A 298 6.06 22.35 0.45
C LEU A 298 5.12 22.10 -0.74
N LYS A 299 4.57 20.88 -0.87
CA LYS A 299 3.59 20.56 -1.92
C LYS A 299 2.27 21.27 -1.74
N PHE A 300 1.81 21.37 -0.51
CA PHE A 300 0.61 22.12 -0.21
C PHE A 300 0.75 23.61 -0.58
N GLU A 301 1.84 24.28 -0.20
CA GLU A 301 2.06 25.69 -0.56
C GLU A 301 2.22 25.86 -2.08
N GLN A 302 2.83 24.89 -2.79
CA GLN A 302 2.83 24.86 -4.26
C GLN A 302 1.39 24.77 -4.81
N PHE A 303 0.54 23.93 -4.23
CA PHE A 303 -0.86 23.82 -4.64
C PHE A 303 -1.65 25.10 -4.40
N VAL A 304 -1.43 25.79 -3.27
CA VAL A 304 -2.05 27.09 -2.97
C VAL A 304 -1.67 28.11 -4.04
N ALA A 305 -0.38 28.25 -4.36
CA ALA A 305 0.08 29.20 -5.36
C ALA A 305 -0.47 28.90 -6.78
N ILE A 306 -0.59 27.61 -7.13
CA ILE A 306 -1.24 27.20 -8.39
C ILE A 306 -2.72 27.56 -8.39
N ALA A 307 -3.43 27.25 -7.30
CA ALA A 307 -4.86 27.56 -7.17
C ALA A 307 -5.10 29.07 -7.26
N GLU A 308 -4.29 29.90 -6.60
CA GLU A 308 -4.33 31.37 -6.71
C GLU A 308 -4.16 31.84 -8.17
N ALA A 309 -3.15 31.31 -8.87
CA ALA A 309 -2.87 31.68 -10.27
C ALA A 309 -4.02 31.28 -11.21
N VAL A 310 -4.58 30.08 -11.04
CA VAL A 310 -5.72 29.59 -11.81
C VAL A 310 -6.96 30.43 -11.54
N ARG A 311 -7.24 30.74 -10.26
CA ARG A 311 -8.36 31.61 -9.85
C ARG A 311 -8.27 33.02 -10.40
N LYS A 312 -7.05 33.55 -10.58
CA LYS A 312 -6.82 34.87 -11.15
C LYS A 312 -7.09 34.91 -12.66
N LYS A 313 -6.63 33.89 -13.41
CA LYS A 313 -6.83 33.82 -14.87
C LYS A 313 -8.22 33.33 -15.27
N GLY A 314 -8.92 32.66 -14.37
CA GLY A 314 -10.23 32.07 -14.61
C GLY A 314 -10.14 30.63 -15.09
N LEU A 315 -11.20 29.88 -14.79
CA LEU A 315 -11.32 28.46 -15.07
C LEU A 315 -12.53 28.26 -15.99
N LYS A 316 -12.36 27.48 -17.05
CA LYS A 316 -13.38 27.24 -18.07
C LYS A 316 -13.86 25.80 -18.01
N SER A 317 -15.12 25.57 -18.34
CA SER A 317 -15.66 24.24 -18.60
C SER A 317 -16.58 24.30 -19.82
N PHE A 318 -16.88 23.16 -20.43
CA PHE A 318 -17.76 23.08 -21.59
C PHE A 318 -19.04 22.35 -21.19
N ARG A 319 -20.19 22.95 -21.44
CA ARG A 319 -21.49 22.41 -21.01
C ARG A 319 -22.48 22.56 -22.15
N GLU A 320 -23.31 21.55 -22.33
CA GLU A 320 -24.37 21.58 -23.32
C GLU A 320 -25.63 22.14 -22.69
N PHE A 321 -26.23 23.14 -23.33
CA PHE A 321 -27.51 23.72 -22.98
C PHE A 321 -28.36 23.73 -24.24
N ASP A 322 -29.52 23.09 -24.19
CA ASP A 322 -30.47 23.02 -25.31
C ASP A 322 -29.84 22.51 -26.62
N GLY A 323 -28.93 21.54 -26.53
CA GLY A 323 -28.21 20.97 -27.68
C GLY A 323 -27.02 21.79 -28.18
N GLU A 324 -26.77 22.97 -27.61
CA GLU A 324 -25.62 23.82 -27.94
C GLU A 324 -24.51 23.68 -26.90
N LEU A 325 -23.29 23.42 -27.35
CA LEU A 325 -22.11 23.41 -26.48
C LEU A 325 -21.65 24.84 -26.18
N LYS A 326 -21.70 25.24 -24.91
CA LYS A 326 -21.27 26.56 -24.44
C LYS A 326 -20.06 26.46 -23.53
N GLU A 327 -19.17 27.44 -23.64
CA GLU A 327 -18.09 27.64 -22.69
C GLU A 327 -18.64 28.35 -21.45
N VAL A 328 -18.39 27.79 -20.27
CA VAL A 328 -18.88 28.29 -18.99
C VAL A 328 -17.71 28.63 -18.08
N SER A 329 -17.62 29.90 -17.70
CA SER A 329 -16.72 30.38 -16.65
C SER A 329 -17.13 29.80 -15.29
N GLN A 330 -16.19 29.18 -14.61
CA GLN A 330 -16.39 28.56 -13.30
C GLN A 330 -16.03 29.54 -12.17
N LYS A 331 -16.61 29.34 -10.98
CA LYS A 331 -16.29 30.16 -9.81
C LYS A 331 -14.87 29.85 -9.34
N LYS A 332 -14.25 30.81 -8.65
CA LYS A 332 -12.89 30.67 -8.08
C LYS A 332 -12.79 29.49 -7.10
N SER A 333 -13.89 29.01 -6.52
CA SER A 333 -13.97 27.88 -5.59
C SER A 333 -13.86 26.49 -6.24
N ASP A 334 -13.96 26.35 -7.56
CA ASP A 334 -14.36 25.07 -8.19
C ASP A 334 -13.18 24.11 -8.51
N LEU A 335 -12.08 24.26 -7.78
CA LEU A 335 -10.89 23.42 -7.89
C LEU A 335 -10.93 22.27 -6.88
N ALA A 336 -10.50 21.10 -7.32
CA ALA A 336 -10.43 19.89 -6.50
C ALA A 336 -9.17 19.08 -6.83
N LEU A 337 -8.73 18.32 -5.83
CA LEU A 337 -7.73 17.26 -5.98
C LEU A 337 -8.45 15.92 -6.00
N MET A 338 -8.23 15.14 -7.05
CA MET A 338 -8.73 13.78 -7.23
C MET A 338 -7.64 12.80 -6.81
N TRP A 339 -7.88 12.06 -5.74
CA TRP A 339 -6.99 11.09 -5.13
C TRP A 339 -7.29 9.71 -5.69
N PHE A 340 -6.40 9.19 -6.53
CA PHE A 340 -6.43 7.85 -7.06
C PHE A 340 -5.47 6.94 -6.30
N VAL A 341 -5.84 5.67 -6.14
CA VAL A 341 -4.92 4.60 -5.75
C VAL A 341 -5.02 3.51 -6.80
N PHE A 342 -3.98 3.31 -7.58
CA PHE A 342 -3.89 2.25 -8.58
C PHE A 342 -3.14 1.07 -7.98
N THR A 343 -3.77 -0.10 -7.92
CA THR A 343 -3.19 -1.30 -7.31
C THR A 343 -3.13 -2.41 -8.35
N ILE A 344 -2.05 -3.19 -8.32
CA ILE A 344 -1.95 -4.45 -9.07
C ILE A 344 -2.11 -5.64 -8.12
N PRO A 345 -2.43 -6.84 -8.64
CA PRO A 345 -2.54 -8.05 -7.82
C PRO A 345 -1.25 -8.34 -7.03
N ASP A 346 -1.39 -8.99 -5.87
CA ASP A 346 -0.27 -9.28 -4.97
C ASP A 346 0.75 -10.23 -5.60
N GLN A 347 0.29 -11.25 -6.33
CA GLN A 347 1.18 -12.16 -7.07
C GLN A 347 2.05 -11.40 -8.08
N ILE A 348 1.44 -10.52 -8.89
CA ILE A 348 2.18 -9.68 -9.85
C ILE A 348 3.13 -8.73 -9.10
N SER A 349 2.74 -8.21 -7.93
CA SER A 349 3.61 -7.38 -7.10
C SER A 349 4.86 -8.14 -6.65
N ARG A 350 4.69 -9.38 -6.15
CA ARG A 350 5.80 -10.26 -5.74
C ARG A 350 6.74 -10.53 -6.91
N ASP A 351 6.20 -10.96 -8.05
CA ASP A 351 7.00 -11.29 -9.23
C ASP A 351 7.77 -10.05 -9.74
N LEU A 352 7.13 -8.89 -9.74
CA LEU A 352 7.72 -7.65 -10.25
C LEU A 352 8.86 -7.14 -9.35
N VAL A 353 8.68 -7.27 -8.04
CA VAL A 353 9.67 -6.91 -7.03
C VAL A 353 10.86 -7.88 -7.04
N LYS A 354 10.62 -9.19 -7.21
CA LYS A 354 11.66 -10.22 -7.30
C LYS A 354 12.68 -9.96 -8.40
N GLU A 355 12.25 -9.39 -9.53
CA GLU A 355 13.23 -8.95 -10.54
C GLU A 355 14.05 -7.76 -10.05
N THR A 356 13.42 -6.59 -9.90
CA THR A 356 14.02 -5.48 -9.16
C THR A 356 12.94 -4.49 -8.70
N PRO A 357 13.00 -4.00 -7.44
CA PRO A 357 12.09 -2.96 -6.95
C PRO A 357 12.10 -1.67 -7.77
N LYS A 358 13.26 -1.29 -8.34
CA LYS A 358 13.41 -0.09 -9.19
C LYS A 358 12.64 -0.22 -10.51
N LYS A 359 12.65 -1.41 -11.13
CA LYS A 359 11.91 -1.68 -12.37
C LYS A 359 10.41 -1.70 -12.07
N ALA A 360 10.00 -2.28 -10.94
CA ALA A 360 8.63 -2.23 -10.44
C ALA A 360 8.12 -0.78 -10.34
N GLU A 361 8.88 0.08 -9.64
CA GLU A 361 8.53 1.49 -9.48
C GLU A 361 8.36 2.21 -10.83
N LYS A 362 9.30 2.00 -11.75
CA LYS A 362 9.29 2.61 -13.08
C LYS A 362 8.07 2.18 -13.88
N ILE A 363 7.75 0.88 -13.90
CA ILE A 363 6.59 0.32 -14.61
C ILE A 363 5.30 0.92 -14.06
N MET A 364 5.10 0.86 -12.74
CA MET A 364 3.92 1.41 -12.07
C MET A 364 3.72 2.90 -12.38
N ARG A 365 4.79 3.68 -12.26
CA ARG A 365 4.80 5.13 -12.53
C ARG A 365 4.39 5.47 -13.96
N GLU A 366 5.00 4.82 -14.95
CA GLU A 366 4.73 5.10 -16.36
C GLU A 366 3.37 4.55 -16.82
N ALA A 367 2.92 3.45 -16.22
CA ALA A 367 1.59 2.89 -16.47
C ALA A 367 0.49 3.84 -16.00
N VAL A 368 0.60 4.38 -14.78
CA VAL A 368 -0.38 5.35 -14.25
C VAL A 368 -0.42 6.63 -15.08
N LYS A 369 0.75 7.20 -15.43
CA LYS A 369 0.81 8.40 -16.29
C LYS A 369 0.11 8.16 -17.63
N SER A 370 0.38 7.03 -18.26
CA SER A 370 -0.24 6.66 -19.54
C SER A 370 -1.75 6.45 -19.42
N THR A 371 -2.17 5.77 -18.35
CA THR A 371 -3.58 5.51 -18.03
C THR A 371 -4.34 6.83 -17.92
N ILE A 372 -3.88 7.74 -17.07
CA ILE A 372 -4.51 9.04 -16.85
C ILE A 372 -4.52 9.86 -18.14
N LYS A 373 -3.41 9.92 -18.88
CA LYS A 373 -3.34 10.68 -20.14
C LYS A 373 -4.39 10.18 -21.14
N ARG A 374 -4.49 8.87 -21.33
CA ARG A 374 -5.47 8.28 -22.27
C ARG A 374 -6.90 8.42 -21.78
N PHE A 375 -7.12 8.22 -20.48
CA PHE A 375 -8.41 8.41 -19.85
C PHE A 375 -8.90 9.84 -20.06
N LEU A 376 -8.12 10.84 -19.67
CA LEU A 376 -8.49 12.25 -19.82
C LEU A 376 -8.73 12.62 -21.28
N ARG A 377 -7.93 12.11 -22.22
CA ARG A 377 -8.17 12.35 -23.65
C ARG A 377 -9.54 11.85 -24.11
N LYS A 378 -9.97 10.67 -23.64
CA LYS A 378 -11.28 10.11 -23.96
C LYS A 378 -12.40 10.82 -23.20
N TYR A 379 -12.20 11.05 -21.90
CA TYR A 379 -13.16 11.66 -20.97
C TYR A 379 -13.48 13.10 -21.34
N LEU A 380 -12.45 13.92 -21.55
CA LEU A 380 -12.63 15.33 -21.91
C LEU A 380 -13.39 15.47 -23.24
N LYS A 381 -13.06 14.63 -24.23
CA LYS A 381 -13.71 14.67 -25.55
C LYS A 381 -15.16 14.17 -25.51
N LYS A 382 -15.42 13.02 -24.87
CA LYS A 382 -16.73 12.35 -24.95
C LYS A 382 -17.69 12.77 -23.85
N HIS A 383 -17.21 12.95 -22.62
CA HIS A 383 -18.06 13.26 -21.47
C HIS A 383 -18.17 14.75 -21.22
N GLU A 384 -17.03 15.45 -21.12
CA GLU A 384 -17.01 16.90 -20.90
C GLU A 384 -17.24 17.68 -22.21
N LYS A 385 -17.35 16.98 -23.34
CA LYS A 385 -17.57 17.54 -24.68
C LYS A 385 -16.61 18.67 -25.04
N VAL A 386 -15.40 18.68 -24.47
CA VAL A 386 -14.40 19.71 -24.76
C VAL A 386 -14.10 19.63 -26.27
N PRO A 387 -14.18 20.76 -27.02
CA PRO A 387 -13.92 20.82 -28.46
C PRO A 387 -12.40 20.77 -28.72
N TRP A 388 -11.78 19.74 -28.15
CA TRP A 388 -10.36 19.61 -27.99
C TRP A 388 -9.69 19.23 -29.32
N THR A 389 -8.62 19.94 -29.66
CA THR A 389 -7.66 19.57 -30.69
C THR A 389 -6.23 19.65 -30.11
N GLY A 390 -5.36 18.68 -30.46
CA GLY A 390 -3.94 18.69 -30.07
C GLY A 390 -3.56 17.96 -28.76
N GLU A 391 -2.54 18.46 -28.04
CA GLU A 391 -2.04 17.91 -26.75
C GLU A 391 -2.36 18.82 -25.53
N PHE A 392 -2.73 18.23 -24.39
CA PHE A 392 -2.90 18.94 -23.10
C PHE A 392 -1.79 18.61 -22.12
N LYS A 393 -1.66 19.49 -21.11
CA LYS A 393 -0.95 19.17 -19.88
C LYS A 393 -1.95 18.94 -18.75
N PHE A 394 -2.00 17.72 -18.20
CA PHE A 394 -2.58 17.47 -16.89
C PHE A 394 -1.49 17.63 -15.82
N GLY A 395 -1.84 17.64 -14.54
CA GLY A 395 -0.83 17.75 -13.50
C GLY A 395 -1.29 17.31 -12.13
N GLY A 396 -0.32 16.83 -11.36
CA GLY A 396 -0.56 16.23 -10.05
C GLY A 396 0.74 15.75 -9.41
N VAL A 397 0.60 15.04 -8.29
CA VAL A 397 1.73 14.39 -7.60
C VAL A 397 1.43 12.92 -7.39
N MET A 398 2.45 12.06 -7.51
CA MET A 398 2.31 10.62 -7.27
C MET A 398 3.36 10.06 -6.33
N ASN A 399 2.99 9.01 -5.62
CA ASN A 399 3.83 8.21 -4.75
C ASN A 399 3.65 6.74 -5.13
N VAL A 400 4.76 6.02 -5.27
CA VAL A 400 4.74 4.57 -5.54
C VAL A 400 5.10 3.88 -4.24
N HIS A 401 4.27 2.94 -3.84
CA HIS A 401 4.47 2.11 -2.67
C HIS A 401 4.62 0.67 -3.15
N LEU A 402 5.55 -0.05 -2.52
CA LEU A 402 5.87 -1.44 -2.87
C LEU A 402 5.41 -2.43 -1.79
N ASN A 403 4.84 -1.93 -0.69
CA ASN A 403 4.42 -2.70 0.47
C ASN A 403 2.99 -2.31 0.86
N LYS A 404 2.30 -3.19 1.59
CA LYS A 404 1.01 -2.89 2.21
C LYS A 404 1.26 -2.28 3.58
N THR A 405 0.41 -1.34 4.01
CA THR A 405 0.55 -0.72 5.33
C THR A 405 0.43 -1.72 6.47
N ALA A 406 -0.55 -2.62 6.38
CA ALA A 406 -0.84 -3.60 7.43
C ALA A 406 0.07 -4.84 7.38
N SER A 407 0.70 -5.08 6.24
CA SER A 407 1.52 -6.28 5.99
C SER A 407 2.74 -5.85 5.19
N PRO A 408 3.65 -5.06 5.79
CA PRO A 408 4.82 -4.54 5.08
C PRO A 408 5.83 -5.65 4.73
N ASN A 409 5.75 -6.81 5.37
CA ASN A 409 6.50 -8.03 5.06
C ASN A 409 6.13 -8.65 3.69
N GLU A 410 5.05 -8.18 3.04
CA GLU A 410 4.64 -8.64 1.73
C GLU A 410 4.77 -7.55 0.66
N ALA A 411 5.13 -7.95 -0.55
CA ALA A 411 5.16 -7.07 -1.71
C ALA A 411 3.73 -6.71 -2.17
N HIS A 412 3.42 -5.41 -2.24
CA HIS A 412 2.12 -4.89 -2.64
C HIS A 412 2.29 -3.56 -3.39
N CYS A 413 2.37 -3.64 -4.71
CA CYS A 413 2.65 -2.50 -5.57
C CYS A 413 1.38 -1.67 -5.81
N HIS A 414 1.42 -0.42 -5.40
CA HIS A 414 0.35 0.53 -5.65
C HIS A 414 0.84 1.96 -5.81
N VAL A 415 0.06 2.78 -6.51
CA VAL A 415 0.39 4.18 -6.79
C VAL A 415 -0.71 5.09 -6.27
N HIS A 416 -0.36 5.93 -5.30
CA HIS A 416 -1.18 7.06 -4.91
C HIS A 416 -0.96 8.21 -5.90
N PHE A 417 -2.00 8.69 -6.56
CA PHE A 417 -1.91 9.82 -7.49
C PHE A 417 -2.94 10.90 -7.17
N ALA A 418 -2.48 12.10 -6.84
CA ALA A 418 -3.33 13.27 -6.62
C ALA A 418 -3.33 14.14 -7.88
N LEU A 419 -4.43 14.10 -8.63
CA LEU A 419 -4.63 14.80 -9.89
C LEU A 419 -5.46 16.08 -9.66
N TRP A 420 -5.06 17.19 -10.28
CA TRP A 420 -5.93 18.36 -10.36
C TRP A 420 -7.11 18.12 -11.31
N ASN A 421 -8.30 18.57 -10.93
CA ASN A 421 -9.51 18.47 -11.77
C ASN A 421 -9.53 19.46 -12.96
N PHE A 422 -8.37 19.84 -13.49
CA PHE A 422 -8.24 20.67 -14.68
C PHE A 422 -7.02 20.28 -15.50
N VAL A 423 -7.04 20.66 -16.78
CA VAL A 423 -5.90 20.56 -17.70
C VAL A 423 -5.56 21.93 -18.27
N ILE A 424 -4.34 22.07 -18.76
CA ILE A 424 -3.90 23.22 -19.55
C ILE A 424 -4.05 22.88 -21.03
N TRP A 425 -4.85 23.68 -21.74
CA TRP A 425 -5.10 23.60 -23.18
C TRP A 425 -4.92 24.96 -23.82
N ASN A 426 -4.01 25.11 -24.79
CA ASN A 426 -3.87 26.37 -25.53
C ASN A 426 -3.79 27.61 -24.61
N GLY A 427 -3.10 27.49 -23.47
CA GLY A 427 -3.00 28.54 -22.45
C GLY A 427 -4.21 28.70 -21.52
N HIS A 428 -5.33 28.03 -21.79
CA HIS A 428 -6.53 28.02 -20.97
C HIS A 428 -6.53 26.88 -19.93
N TYR A 429 -7.17 27.15 -18.79
CA TYR A 429 -7.43 26.15 -17.76
C TYR A 429 -8.82 25.55 -17.97
N VAL A 430 -8.87 24.29 -18.39
CA VAL A 430 -10.12 23.57 -18.67
C VAL A 430 -10.40 22.61 -17.52
N ARG A 431 -11.43 22.91 -16.74
CA ARG A 431 -11.95 22.08 -15.66
C ARG A 431 -12.72 20.89 -16.22
N PHE A 432 -12.61 19.77 -15.53
CA PHE A 432 -13.51 18.64 -15.68
C PHE A 432 -14.11 18.25 -14.32
N ALA A 433 -15.21 17.50 -14.36
CA ALA A 433 -15.91 17.09 -13.15
C ALA A 433 -15.01 16.22 -12.27
N PRO A 434 -14.89 16.52 -10.96
CA PRO A 434 -14.13 15.69 -10.04
C PRO A 434 -14.87 14.38 -9.69
N TYR A 435 -16.16 14.29 -10.00
CA TYR A 435 -16.97 13.09 -9.84
C TYR A 435 -17.02 12.33 -11.17
N LEU A 436 -16.52 11.09 -11.16
CA LEU A 436 -16.58 10.21 -12.33
C LEU A 436 -17.80 9.29 -12.23
N PRO A 437 -18.68 9.25 -13.24
CA PRO A 437 -19.73 8.24 -13.35
C PRO A 437 -19.16 6.81 -13.45
N GLU A 438 -19.94 5.79 -13.09
CA GLU A 438 -19.45 4.40 -12.97
C GLU A 438 -18.90 3.83 -14.27
N ASN A 439 -19.56 4.08 -15.41
CA ASN A 439 -19.06 3.66 -16.72
C ASN A 439 -17.66 4.25 -17.07
N TRP A 440 -17.34 5.45 -16.57
CA TRP A 440 -16.03 6.05 -16.73
C TRP A 440 -15.01 5.51 -15.74
N LYS A 441 -15.45 5.04 -14.57
CA LYS A 441 -14.59 4.27 -13.66
C LYS A 441 -14.21 2.93 -14.29
N ASP A 442 -15.14 2.23 -14.92
CA ASP A 442 -14.86 0.99 -15.64
C ASP A 442 -13.89 1.20 -16.82
N GLU A 443 -14.08 2.28 -17.58
CA GLU A 443 -13.12 2.68 -18.62
C GLU A 443 -11.72 2.94 -18.03
N LEU A 444 -11.63 3.63 -16.88
CA LEU A 444 -10.36 3.88 -16.23
C LEU A 444 -9.69 2.58 -15.74
N ARG A 445 -10.46 1.64 -15.19
CA ARG A 445 -9.98 0.30 -14.78
C ARG A 445 -9.45 -0.48 -15.98
N TYR A 446 -10.20 -0.48 -17.10
CA TYR A 446 -9.78 -1.10 -18.34
C TYR A 446 -8.47 -0.49 -18.87
N LEU A 447 -8.37 0.84 -18.90
CA LEU A 447 -7.17 1.54 -19.31
C LEU A 447 -5.99 1.25 -18.37
N TRP A 448 -6.21 1.18 -17.06
CA TRP A 448 -5.18 0.88 -16.07
C TRP A 448 -4.49 -0.44 -16.39
N LYS A 449 -5.27 -1.52 -16.50
CA LYS A 449 -4.79 -2.84 -16.87
C LYS A 449 -4.02 -2.82 -18.19
N ARG A 450 -4.63 -2.27 -19.24
CA ARG A 450 -4.03 -2.26 -20.58
C ARG A 450 -2.71 -1.52 -20.61
N GLU A 451 -2.63 -0.35 -19.97
CA GLU A 451 -1.41 0.44 -19.95
C GLU A 451 -0.33 -0.17 -19.04
N PHE A 452 -0.71 -0.86 -17.96
CA PHE A 452 0.23 -1.63 -17.13
C PHE A 452 0.92 -2.73 -17.93
N PHE A 453 0.17 -3.62 -18.58
CA PHE A 453 0.76 -4.68 -19.41
C PHE A 453 1.55 -4.14 -20.59
N ARG A 454 1.11 -3.03 -21.19
CA ARG A 454 1.88 -2.34 -22.22
C ARG A 454 3.26 -1.88 -21.70
N GLN A 455 3.34 -1.40 -20.46
CA GLN A 455 4.62 -0.98 -19.88
C GLN A 455 5.48 -2.17 -19.45
N ILE A 456 4.89 -3.25 -18.95
CA ILE A 456 5.59 -4.53 -18.72
C ILE A 456 6.33 -4.97 -20.00
N ARG A 457 5.59 -5.10 -21.12
CA ARG A 457 6.15 -5.50 -22.41
C ARG A 457 7.24 -4.55 -22.89
N LYS A 458 7.01 -3.23 -22.76
CA LYS A 458 7.98 -2.21 -23.17
C LYS A 458 9.29 -2.24 -22.37
N GLN A 459 9.26 -2.60 -21.10
CA GLN A 459 10.45 -2.67 -20.25
C GLN A 459 11.14 -4.04 -20.30
N GLY A 460 10.76 -4.92 -21.24
CA GLY A 460 11.31 -6.26 -21.36
C GLY A 460 11.06 -7.12 -20.12
N TYR A 461 10.03 -6.80 -19.35
CA TYR A 461 9.54 -7.66 -18.27
C TYR A 461 8.65 -8.73 -18.93
N GLY A 462 8.90 -10.01 -18.63
CA GLY A 462 8.20 -11.10 -19.33
C GLY A 462 8.92 -11.68 -20.54
N ALA A 463 10.19 -11.36 -20.83
CA ALA A 463 10.94 -12.11 -21.86
C ALA A 463 11.19 -13.57 -21.45
N TYR A 464 11.13 -13.87 -20.15
CA TYR A 464 11.28 -15.20 -19.54
C TYR A 464 9.95 -15.84 -19.12
N TYR A 465 8.86 -15.07 -19.10
CA TYR A 465 7.52 -15.59 -18.86
C TYR A 465 6.88 -15.84 -20.22
N ASP A 466 6.43 -17.07 -20.46
CA ASP A 466 5.83 -17.41 -21.75
C ASP A 466 4.62 -16.52 -22.06
N GLU A 467 4.28 -16.41 -23.35
CA GLU A 467 3.10 -15.64 -23.78
C GLU A 467 1.82 -16.13 -23.07
N LEU A 468 1.82 -17.39 -22.62
CA LEU A 468 0.78 -18.00 -21.81
C LEU A 468 0.65 -17.37 -20.41
N HIS A 469 1.75 -17.13 -19.69
CA HIS A 469 1.79 -16.46 -18.38
C HIS A 469 1.27 -15.03 -18.48
N CYS A 470 1.70 -14.29 -19.51
CA CYS A 470 1.20 -12.94 -19.73
C CYS A 470 -0.31 -12.94 -20.03
N ARG A 471 -0.81 -13.94 -20.80
CA ARG A 471 -2.24 -14.12 -21.05
C ARG A 471 -3.01 -14.51 -19.78
N LEU A 472 -2.46 -15.37 -18.92
CA LEU A 472 -3.06 -15.72 -17.63
C LEU A 472 -3.20 -14.49 -16.72
N TRP A 473 -2.20 -13.60 -16.68
CA TRP A 473 -2.33 -12.32 -15.97
C TRP A 473 -3.30 -11.34 -16.65
N GLU A 474 -3.44 -11.41 -17.98
CA GLU A 474 -4.51 -10.70 -18.67
C GLU A 474 -5.90 -11.30 -18.35
N GLU A 475 -6.01 -12.56 -17.96
CA GLU A 475 -7.28 -13.20 -17.56
C GLU A 475 -7.66 -12.94 -16.08
N THR A 476 -6.73 -12.50 -15.22
CA THR A 476 -6.97 -12.14 -13.80
C THR A 476 -7.59 -10.74 -13.61
N TYR A 477 -8.57 -10.41 -14.47
CA TYR A 477 -9.28 -9.11 -14.53
C TYR A 477 -9.83 -8.63 -13.18
N GLU A 478 -10.17 -9.54 -12.27
CA GLU A 478 -10.89 -9.26 -11.02
C GLU A 478 -10.04 -8.55 -9.95
N PHE A 479 -8.72 -8.49 -10.10
CA PHE A 479 -7.82 -8.00 -9.04
C PHE A 479 -7.07 -6.69 -9.39
N PHE A 480 -7.23 -6.16 -10.60
CA PHE A 480 -6.73 -4.81 -10.95
C PHE A 480 -7.67 -3.75 -10.36
N ASN A 481 -7.40 -3.34 -9.13
CA ASN A 481 -8.23 -2.40 -8.43
C ASN A 481 -7.76 -0.95 -8.64
N PHE A 482 -8.72 -0.02 -8.62
CA PHE A 482 -8.41 1.37 -8.39
C PHE A 482 -9.42 1.99 -7.43
N TYR A 483 -8.90 2.79 -6.51
CA TYR A 483 -9.69 3.58 -5.59
C TYR A 483 -9.70 5.05 -6.03
N MET A 484 -10.84 5.74 -5.88
CA MET A 484 -10.84 7.20 -6.03
C MET A 484 -11.62 7.93 -4.93
N ARG A 485 -11.10 9.10 -4.56
CA ARG A 485 -11.80 10.14 -3.79
C ARG A 485 -11.48 11.49 -4.42
N TYR A 486 -12.23 12.52 -4.06
CA TYR A 486 -11.80 13.89 -4.32
C TYR A 486 -11.94 14.73 -3.05
N THR A 487 -11.18 15.82 -3.01
CA THR A 487 -11.27 16.85 -1.98
C THR A 487 -11.29 18.21 -2.67
N TRP A 488 -12.28 19.04 -2.35
CA TRP A 488 -12.30 20.42 -2.79
C TRP A 488 -11.09 21.18 -2.24
N PHE A 489 -10.47 22.01 -3.08
CA PHE A 489 -9.29 22.77 -2.70
C PHE A 489 -9.70 24.13 -2.12
N ASN A 490 -10.16 24.12 -0.87
CA ASN A 490 -10.58 25.32 -0.12
C ASN A 490 -10.06 25.26 1.33
N GLU A 491 -10.14 26.38 2.04
CA GLU A 491 -9.57 26.55 3.38
C GLU A 491 -10.08 25.50 4.38
N GLU A 492 -11.37 25.21 4.35
CA GLU A 492 -12.03 24.17 5.16
C GLU A 492 -11.39 22.78 4.99
N ASN A 493 -10.80 22.49 3.82
CA ASN A 493 -10.23 21.19 3.49
C ASN A 493 -8.69 21.15 3.49
N TYR A 494 -7.99 22.26 3.79
CA TYR A 494 -6.54 22.31 3.74
C TYR A 494 -5.87 21.30 4.69
N GLY A 495 -6.36 21.18 5.92
CA GLY A 495 -5.87 20.17 6.88
C GLY A 495 -6.01 18.74 6.35
N ARG A 496 -7.12 18.43 5.66
CA ARG A 496 -7.37 17.11 5.04
C ARG A 496 -6.42 16.84 3.87
N ILE A 497 -6.19 17.84 3.01
CA ILE A 497 -5.27 17.72 1.86
C ILE A 497 -3.84 17.45 2.34
N ILE A 498 -3.36 18.21 3.33
CA ILE A 498 -2.03 18.02 3.91
C ILE A 498 -1.93 16.64 4.55
N HIS A 499 -2.94 16.20 5.29
CA HIS A 499 -2.96 14.86 5.87
C HIS A 499 -2.86 13.76 4.79
N HIS A 500 -3.63 13.87 3.69
CA HIS A 500 -3.53 12.92 2.57
C HIS A 500 -2.13 12.95 1.92
N LEU A 501 -1.52 14.13 1.73
CA LEU A 501 -0.16 14.24 1.20
C LEU A 501 0.86 13.55 2.11
N ARG A 502 0.76 13.77 3.42
CA ARG A 502 1.64 13.13 4.41
C ARG A 502 1.45 11.60 4.41
N TYR A 503 0.20 11.12 4.40
CA TYR A 503 -0.10 9.70 4.32
C TYR A 503 0.47 9.06 3.05
N ASN A 504 0.26 9.67 1.88
CA ASN A 504 0.75 9.14 0.60
C ASN A 504 2.28 9.15 0.50
N ALA A 505 2.96 10.07 1.18
CA ALA A 505 4.41 10.19 1.20
C ALA A 505 5.08 9.40 2.34
N ARG A 506 4.28 8.73 3.19
CA ARG A 506 4.75 7.92 4.32
C ARG A 506 5.79 6.90 3.85
N LYS A 507 6.80 6.68 4.69
CA LYS A 507 7.90 5.76 4.43
C LYS A 507 7.57 4.38 4.99
N ALA A 508 8.00 3.33 4.32
CA ALA A 508 7.79 1.94 4.73
C ALA A 508 8.30 1.69 6.16
N LEU A 509 9.41 2.32 6.54
CA LEU A 509 9.94 2.29 7.92
C LEU A 509 8.88 2.55 9.02
N ILE A 510 7.94 3.48 8.76
CA ILE A 510 6.84 3.74 9.68
C ILE A 510 5.90 2.54 9.74
N ASP A 511 5.57 1.96 8.58
CA ASP A 511 4.70 0.80 8.49
C ASP A 511 5.32 -0.43 9.18
N ILE A 512 6.64 -0.63 9.07
CA ILE A 512 7.35 -1.75 9.69
C ILE A 512 7.35 -1.62 11.23
N ASN A 513 7.57 -0.42 11.78
CA ASN A 513 7.52 -0.24 13.24
C ASN A 513 6.12 -0.55 13.79
N GLU A 514 5.08 -0.06 13.12
CA GLU A 514 3.69 -0.27 13.53
C GLU A 514 3.21 -1.71 13.30
N PHE A 515 3.73 -2.43 12.30
CA PHE A 515 3.47 -3.85 12.09
C PHE A 515 3.79 -4.67 13.35
N PHE A 516 4.89 -4.38 14.04
CA PHE A 516 5.21 -5.08 15.29
C PHE A 516 4.26 -4.70 16.44
N TYR A 517 3.73 -3.47 16.47
CA TYR A 517 2.68 -3.08 17.42
C TYR A 517 1.33 -3.79 17.17
N GLU A 518 1.13 -4.43 16.02
CA GLU A 518 -0.03 -5.30 15.77
C GLU A 518 0.14 -6.72 16.34
N GLY A 519 1.30 -7.03 16.95
CA GLY A 519 1.55 -8.28 17.67
C GLY A 519 2.44 -9.29 16.94
N HIS A 520 2.97 -8.93 15.77
CA HIS A 520 3.94 -9.75 15.05
C HIS A 520 5.27 -9.79 15.81
N LYS A 521 5.98 -10.93 15.74
CA LYS A 521 7.29 -11.10 16.38
C LYS A 521 8.38 -11.23 15.34
N PHE A 522 9.59 -10.80 15.70
CA PHE A 522 10.74 -10.92 14.81
C PHE A 522 11.08 -12.39 14.52
N GLU A 523 10.94 -13.26 15.51
CA GLU A 523 11.29 -14.68 15.39
C GLU A 523 10.37 -15.46 14.46
N ASP A 524 9.18 -14.93 14.15
CA ASP A 524 8.20 -15.55 13.27
C ASP A 524 8.43 -15.19 11.78
N LEU A 525 9.40 -14.31 11.48
CA LEU A 525 9.70 -13.88 10.13
C LEU A 525 10.64 -14.87 9.43
N SER A 526 10.31 -15.23 8.19
CA SER A 526 11.19 -15.97 7.30
C SER A 526 12.39 -15.13 6.82
N GLU A 527 13.44 -15.78 6.32
CA GLU A 527 14.61 -15.09 5.75
C GLU A 527 14.22 -14.17 4.57
N GLU A 528 13.29 -14.60 3.71
CA GLU A 528 12.79 -13.80 2.57
C GLU A 528 12.07 -12.53 3.07
N GLU A 529 11.27 -12.65 4.14
CA GLU A 529 10.60 -11.49 4.74
C GLU A 529 11.59 -10.54 5.40
N ILE A 530 12.59 -11.04 6.12
CA ILE A 530 13.63 -10.20 6.74
C ILE A 530 14.43 -9.45 5.66
N GLU A 531 14.81 -10.12 4.58
CA GLU A 531 15.50 -9.50 3.45
C GLU A 531 14.64 -8.41 2.80
N TRP A 532 13.36 -8.70 2.58
CA TRP A 532 12.39 -7.75 2.02
C TRP A 532 12.20 -6.52 2.93
N LEU A 533 12.03 -6.71 4.23
CA LEU A 533 11.95 -5.63 5.21
C LEU A 533 13.24 -4.80 5.22
N GLY A 534 14.41 -5.46 5.15
CA GLY A 534 15.71 -4.79 5.02
C GLY A 534 15.80 -3.89 3.79
N PHE A 535 15.28 -4.35 2.64
CA PHE A 535 15.15 -3.49 1.45
C PHE A 535 14.21 -2.29 1.72
N LEU A 536 13.07 -2.50 2.36
CA LEU A 536 12.10 -1.44 2.65
C LEU A 536 12.62 -0.36 3.61
N LEU A 537 13.52 -0.71 4.53
CA LEU A 537 14.21 0.27 5.40
C LEU A 537 15.05 1.27 4.60
N GLU A 538 15.55 0.86 3.44
CA GLU A 538 16.30 1.69 2.49
C GLU A 538 15.40 2.35 1.44
N TYR A 539 14.25 1.74 1.16
CA TYR A 539 13.31 2.25 0.18
C TYR A 539 12.75 3.61 0.59
N SER A 540 12.98 4.62 -0.26
CA SER A 540 12.45 5.96 -0.06
C SER A 540 11.34 6.24 -1.05
N ASN A 541 10.09 6.11 -0.60
CA ASN A 541 8.93 6.55 -1.36
C ASN A 541 9.00 8.06 -1.61
N ARG A 542 9.38 8.48 -2.82
CA ARG A 542 9.50 9.89 -3.20
C ARG A 542 8.25 10.35 -3.92
N THR A 543 7.59 11.37 -3.38
CA THR A 543 6.54 12.07 -4.11
C THR A 543 7.15 12.71 -5.35
N SER A 544 6.53 12.43 -6.49
CA SER A 544 7.00 12.85 -7.81
C SER A 544 5.98 13.77 -8.44
N ASN A 545 6.46 14.86 -9.02
CA ASN A 545 5.63 15.75 -9.81
C ASN A 545 5.26 15.10 -11.15
N VAL A 546 4.06 15.42 -11.63
CA VAL A 546 3.53 14.90 -12.90
C VAL A 546 3.00 16.05 -13.74
N GLY A 547 3.35 16.02 -15.04
CA GLY A 547 2.85 16.96 -16.03
C GLY A 547 3.20 18.41 -15.70
N PHE A 548 2.21 19.31 -15.66
CA PHE A 548 2.48 20.74 -15.43
C PHE A 548 3.13 21.03 -14.06
N MET A 549 3.05 20.11 -13.09
CA MET A 549 3.69 20.27 -11.78
C MET A 549 5.23 20.29 -11.86
N ASN A 550 5.82 19.71 -12.90
CA ASN A 550 7.28 19.73 -13.09
C ASN A 550 7.81 21.16 -13.29
N ASN A 551 7.08 21.97 -14.07
CA ASN A 551 7.42 23.37 -14.36
C ASN A 551 6.29 24.29 -13.89
N TRP A 552 5.78 24.07 -12.68
CA TRP A 552 4.58 24.79 -12.20
C TRP A 552 4.76 26.31 -12.25
N ARG A 553 5.93 26.85 -11.88
CA ARG A 553 6.19 28.29 -11.93
C ARG A 553 5.95 28.86 -13.34
N GLU A 554 6.54 28.24 -14.34
CA GLU A 554 6.44 28.64 -15.74
C GLU A 554 5.01 28.48 -16.26
N ASN A 555 4.39 27.31 -16.05
CA ASN A 555 3.04 27.01 -16.55
C ASN A 555 1.96 27.94 -15.94
N PHE A 556 2.19 28.47 -14.74
CA PHE A 556 1.23 29.34 -14.04
C PHE A 556 1.68 30.82 -13.99
N GLY A 557 2.86 31.17 -14.53
CA GLY A 557 3.39 32.53 -14.52
C GLY A 557 3.67 33.04 -13.10
N ILE A 558 4.15 32.19 -12.22
CA ILE A 558 4.42 32.52 -10.81
C ILE A 558 5.83 33.12 -10.70
N PRO A 559 5.96 34.39 -10.28
CA PRO A 559 7.26 35.04 -10.17
C PRO A 559 8.20 34.31 -9.21
N GLU A 560 9.51 34.47 -9.44
CA GLU A 560 10.52 33.84 -8.58
C GLU A 560 10.39 34.27 -7.12
N GLU A 561 10.12 35.55 -6.87
CA GLU A 561 9.89 36.09 -5.52
C GLU A 561 8.76 35.35 -4.80
N ARG A 562 7.60 35.18 -5.46
CA ARG A 562 6.48 34.40 -4.92
C ARG A 562 6.85 32.94 -4.68
N ALA A 563 7.67 32.34 -5.53
CA ALA A 563 8.15 30.97 -5.32
C ALA A 563 9.12 30.88 -4.12
N ARG A 564 9.96 31.89 -3.90
CA ARG A 564 10.83 32.00 -2.71
C ARG A 564 9.98 32.16 -1.45
N GLU A 565 8.93 32.98 -1.48
CA GLU A 565 7.96 33.08 -0.38
C GLU A 565 7.30 31.75 -0.06
N VAL A 566 6.87 30.98 -1.06
CA VAL A 566 6.30 29.63 -0.89
C VAL A 566 7.29 28.71 -0.17
N ILE A 567 8.55 28.70 -0.61
CA ILE A 567 9.61 27.90 0.03
C ILE A 567 9.86 28.40 1.47
N GLN A 568 9.88 29.71 1.69
CA GLN A 568 10.14 30.30 2.99
C GLN A 568 8.97 30.04 3.95
N ARG A 569 7.72 30.12 3.50
CA ARG A 569 6.53 29.73 4.27
C ARG A 569 6.57 28.25 4.64
N ALA A 570 6.90 27.38 3.69
CA ALA A 570 7.03 25.94 3.97
C ALA A 570 8.19 25.61 4.94
N LYS A 571 9.20 26.48 5.05
CA LYS A 571 10.31 26.36 6.02
C LYS A 571 9.99 26.99 7.39
N ASN A 572 9.31 28.13 7.42
CA ASN A 572 9.19 28.98 8.61
C ASN A 572 7.81 28.94 9.26
N LYS A 573 6.72 28.75 8.50
CA LYS A 573 5.39 28.66 9.09
C LYS A 573 5.19 27.25 9.63
N ARG A 574 5.11 27.14 10.95
CA ARG A 574 4.73 25.91 11.68
C ARG A 574 3.23 25.68 11.57
N LYS A 575 2.72 25.62 10.33
CA LYS A 575 1.33 25.23 10.10
C LYS A 575 1.19 23.79 10.51
N ASP A 576 0.43 23.55 11.56
CA ASP A 576 -0.09 22.22 11.85
C ASP A 576 -1.59 22.30 12.04
N PHE A 577 -2.20 21.13 12.04
CA PHE A 577 -3.64 20.99 12.10
C PHE A 577 -4.00 20.06 13.25
N CYS A 578 -5.11 20.37 13.91
CA CYS A 578 -5.62 19.56 15.00
C CYS A 578 -5.87 18.14 14.46
N PRO A 579 -5.38 17.08 15.14
CA PRO A 579 -5.64 15.70 14.72
C PRO A 579 -7.12 15.33 14.78
N ILE A 580 -7.93 16.07 15.54
CA ILE A 580 -9.36 15.82 15.77
C ILE A 580 -10.23 16.65 14.79
N CYS A 581 -10.33 17.97 14.95
CA CYS A 581 -11.19 18.82 14.09
C CYS A 581 -10.55 19.20 12.75
N LYS A 582 -9.25 18.99 12.55
CA LYS A 582 -8.50 19.41 11.35
C LYS A 582 -8.39 20.92 11.12
N SER A 583 -8.79 21.76 12.08
CA SER A 583 -8.53 23.22 12.07
C SER A 583 -7.03 23.53 12.21
N GLU A 584 -6.61 24.68 11.70
CA GLU A 584 -5.23 25.19 11.87
C GLU A 584 -4.94 25.39 13.37
N LEU A 585 -3.71 25.07 13.78
CA LEU A 585 -3.25 25.18 15.15
C LEU A 585 -2.39 26.43 15.33
N GLU A 586 -2.54 27.10 16.46
CA GLU A 586 -1.66 28.19 16.88
C GLU A 586 -0.44 27.60 17.59
N PHE A 587 0.77 27.95 17.15
CA PHE A 587 2.00 27.49 17.80
C PHE A 587 2.34 28.37 19.00
N VAL A 588 2.51 27.75 20.18
CA VAL A 588 2.82 28.44 21.43
C VAL A 588 4.31 28.36 21.77
N GLY A 589 4.89 27.16 21.73
CA GLY A 589 6.23 26.96 22.24
C GLY A 589 6.71 25.52 22.13
N TYR A 590 7.79 25.22 22.85
CA TYR A 590 8.30 23.86 22.96
C TYR A 590 8.17 23.37 24.39
N VAL A 591 7.89 22.08 24.53
CA VAL A 591 7.77 21.42 25.83
C VAL A 591 8.46 20.05 25.79
N THR A 592 8.92 19.62 26.94
CA THR A 592 9.45 18.28 27.22
C THR A 592 8.32 17.28 27.44
N LEU A 593 8.65 15.99 27.40
CA LEU A 593 7.68 14.96 27.76
C LEU A 593 7.24 15.07 29.22
N GLU A 594 8.14 15.48 30.11
CA GLU A 594 7.87 15.67 31.53
C GLU A 594 6.75 16.71 31.76
N GLU A 595 6.82 17.84 31.05
CA GLU A 595 5.82 18.91 31.11
C GLU A 595 4.45 18.46 30.58
N ILE A 596 4.42 17.49 29.65
CA ILE A 596 3.19 16.85 29.16
C ILE A 596 2.68 15.84 30.19
N ALA A 597 3.56 15.07 30.82
CA ALA A 597 3.21 14.07 31.82
C ALA A 597 2.70 14.68 33.13
N LYS A 598 3.05 15.94 33.43
CA LYS A 598 2.47 16.72 34.55
C LYS A 598 0.99 17.09 34.37
N ARG A 599 0.38 16.82 33.20
CA ARG A 599 -1.04 17.07 32.96
C ARG A 599 -1.91 15.97 33.55
N ASP A 600 -3.06 16.32 34.14
CA ASP A 600 -3.94 15.34 34.81
C ASP A 600 -4.61 14.35 33.86
N LYS A 601 -4.84 14.76 32.60
CA LYS A 601 -5.54 13.97 31.58
C LYS A 601 -4.87 14.16 30.23
N VAL A 602 -4.43 13.05 29.62
CA VAL A 602 -3.73 13.06 28.33
C VAL A 602 -4.41 12.08 27.37
N LEU A 603 -4.65 12.53 26.13
CA LEU A 603 -5.05 11.68 25.02
C LEU A 603 -3.85 11.46 24.10
N VAL A 604 -3.37 10.24 24.02
CA VAL A 604 -2.29 9.88 23.08
C VAL A 604 -2.90 9.36 21.79
N LEU A 605 -2.59 10.03 20.68
CA LEU A 605 -3.18 9.78 19.36
C LEU A 605 -2.12 9.42 18.34
N TRP A 606 -2.38 8.39 17.54
CA TRP A 606 -1.62 8.13 16.31
C TRP A 606 -2.48 7.43 15.25
N TRP A 607 -2.01 7.48 14.01
CA TRP A 607 -2.72 7.00 12.83
C TRP A 607 -1.98 5.84 12.19
N PHE A 608 -2.63 4.69 12.18
CA PHE A 608 -2.12 3.51 11.49
C PHE A 608 -3.22 2.78 10.73
N ASN A 609 -2.90 2.25 9.57
CA ASN A 609 -3.82 1.45 8.76
C ASN A 609 -5.25 2.03 8.63
N LYS A 610 -5.35 3.32 8.26
CA LYS A 610 -6.62 4.10 8.14
C LYS A 610 -7.47 4.18 9.41
N THR A 611 -6.87 3.90 10.56
CA THR A 611 -7.51 3.87 11.87
C THR A 611 -6.75 4.82 12.79
N MET A 612 -7.48 5.56 13.62
CA MET A 612 -6.88 6.36 14.67
C MET A 612 -6.86 5.54 15.95
N HIS A 613 -5.69 5.38 16.54
CA HIS A 613 -5.51 4.80 17.85
C HIS A 613 -5.58 5.92 18.89
N VAL A 614 -6.37 5.69 19.93
CA VAL A 614 -6.63 6.66 21.00
C VAL A 614 -6.36 5.95 22.32
N GLU A 615 -5.33 6.38 23.03
CA GLU A 615 -5.11 5.96 24.40
C GLU A 615 -5.55 7.06 25.36
N VAL A 616 -6.31 6.67 26.38
CA VAL A 616 -6.83 7.55 27.41
C VAL A 616 -5.98 7.37 28.66
N TRP A 617 -5.23 8.41 29.03
CA TRP A 617 -4.37 8.43 30.21
C TRP A 617 -4.92 9.42 31.23
N ARG A 618 -5.02 8.99 32.49
CA ARG A 618 -5.53 9.83 33.60
C ARG A 618 -4.71 9.62 34.85
N LYS A 619 -4.49 10.70 35.59
CA LYS A 619 -3.84 10.63 36.89
C LYS A 619 -4.71 9.80 37.83
N ASP A 620 -4.10 8.84 38.50
CA ASP A 620 -4.79 8.09 39.55
C ASP A 620 -4.99 9.00 40.76
N VAL A 621 -6.23 9.02 41.27
CA VAL A 621 -6.66 9.92 42.36
C VAL A 621 -5.88 9.65 43.66
N ASP A 622 -5.19 8.51 43.76
CA ASP A 622 -4.45 8.03 44.93
C ASP A 622 -2.92 8.18 44.82
N TYR A 623 -2.37 8.88 43.81
CA TYR A 623 -0.95 9.21 43.78
C TYR A 623 -0.66 10.42 44.68
N GLY A 624 -0.47 10.14 45.97
CA GLY A 624 -0.02 11.07 47.01
C GLY A 624 1.50 11.11 47.14
#